data_AF-A0A2D5XBH1-F1
#
_entry.id   AF-A0A2D5XBH1-F1
#
_cell.length_a   1.000
_cell.length_b   1.000
_cell.length_c   1.000
_cell.angle_alpha   90.00
_cell.angle_beta   90.00
_cell.angle_gamma   90.00
#
_symmetry.space_group_name_H-M   'P 1'
#
loop_
_entity.id
_entity.type
_entity.pdbx_description
1 polymer ?
#
loop_
_entity_poly.entity_id
_entity_poly.type
_entity_poly.pdbx_seq_one_letter_code
_entity_poly.pdbx_strand_id
1 'polypeptide(L)'
;MSTPVIGIDLGTTNSCVATLEGGQAVVIPNSEGARTTPSVVAFSKDGERHIGITAKRQAVTNSDRTTMSVKREMGTDWSTDVDGTSYTPQEMSAFILQKLKADAEAYLGKEITKAVITCPAYFTDAQRKATKDAGRIAGLEVLRIINEPTAAALAYGVNKEEDQTILVYDLGGGTFDVSVLEIYQVDGQPQIEVKATSGDNRLGGDDFDEVIIDWIVEEYKKDTGIDLSSDAQAMS
;
A
#
# COMPACT_ATOMS: atom_id res chain seq x y z
N MET A 1 5.33 28.81 -9.63
CA MET A 1 5.69 27.47 -10.12
C MET A 1 4.57 26.53 -9.72
N SER A 2 4.15 25.60 -10.59
CA SER A 2 3.11 24.63 -10.25
C SER A 2 3.61 23.68 -9.15
N THR A 3 2.79 23.44 -8.12
CA THR A 3 3.10 22.44 -7.11
C THR A 3 3.23 21.06 -7.78
N PRO A 4 4.31 20.30 -7.52
CA PRO A 4 4.46 18.98 -8.10
C PRO A 4 3.33 18.06 -7.66
N VAL A 5 2.97 17.12 -8.53
CA VAL A 5 2.07 16.03 -8.23
C VAL A 5 2.91 14.76 -8.11
N ILE A 6 2.70 14.00 -7.04
CA ILE A 6 3.33 12.69 -6.84
C ILE A 6 2.34 11.57 -7.12
N GLY A 7 2.84 10.44 -7.61
CA GLY A 7 2.10 9.18 -7.68
C GLY A 7 2.45 8.33 -6.47
N ILE A 8 1.45 7.87 -5.73
CA ILE A 8 1.64 7.01 -4.56
C ILE A 8 0.97 5.68 -4.83
N ASP A 9 1.77 4.62 -4.75
CA ASP A 9 1.27 3.28 -4.58
C ASP A 9 1.11 2.99 -3.07
N LEU A 10 -0.14 2.92 -2.59
CA LEU A 10 -0.45 2.61 -1.20
C LEU A 10 -0.78 1.12 -1.10
N GLY A 11 0.22 0.25 -0.96
CA GLY A 11 0.02 -1.19 -0.91
C GLY A 11 -0.23 -1.74 0.50
N THR A 12 -0.70 -2.99 0.58
CA THR A 12 -0.99 -3.66 1.87
C THR A 12 0.26 -3.85 2.71
N THR A 13 1.33 -4.34 2.09
CA THR A 13 2.59 -4.67 2.79
C THR A 13 3.66 -3.60 2.59
N ASN A 14 3.72 -3.01 1.40
CA ASN A 14 4.68 -1.99 1.05
C ASN A 14 3.98 -0.88 0.26
N SER A 15 4.47 0.34 0.42
CA SER A 15 4.06 1.50 -0.35
C SER A 15 5.24 2.09 -1.10
N CYS A 16 4.98 2.77 -2.19
CA CYS A 16 5.98 3.38 -3.07
C CYS A 16 5.52 4.78 -3.49
N VAL A 17 6.46 5.69 -3.71
CA VAL A 17 6.17 7.04 -4.22
C VAL A 17 7.05 7.35 -5.42
N ALA A 18 6.45 7.95 -6.44
CA ALA A 18 7.10 8.33 -7.67
C ALA A 18 6.75 9.77 -8.08
N THR A 19 7.63 10.38 -8.86
CA THR A 19 7.44 11.69 -9.47
C THR A 19 7.73 11.63 -10.97
N LEU A 20 7.50 12.73 -11.67
CA LEU A 20 7.85 12.89 -13.09
C LEU A 20 9.05 13.82 -13.23
N GLU A 21 10.15 13.31 -13.79
CA GLU A 21 11.34 14.07 -14.14
C GLU A 21 11.62 13.91 -15.64
N GLY A 22 11.71 15.02 -16.38
CA GLY A 22 11.98 14.96 -17.82
C GLY A 22 10.95 14.16 -18.63
N GLY A 23 9.72 14.03 -18.14
CA GLY A 23 8.67 13.22 -18.75
C GLY A 23 8.74 11.73 -18.41
N GLN A 24 9.70 11.29 -17.60
CA GLN A 24 9.82 9.91 -17.14
C GLN A 24 9.43 9.77 -15.67
N ALA A 25 8.80 8.64 -15.34
CA ALA A 25 8.48 8.31 -13.97
C ALA A 25 9.76 7.88 -13.22
N VAL A 26 10.02 8.52 -12.09
CA VAL A 26 11.17 8.22 -11.21
C VAL A 26 10.65 7.86 -9.83
N VAL A 27 11.03 6.68 -9.34
CA VAL A 27 10.73 6.23 -7.97
C VAL A 27 11.65 6.95 -6.99
N ILE A 28 11.06 7.57 -5.98
CA ILE A 28 11.78 8.32 -4.95
C ILE A 28 12.19 7.35 -3.83
N PRO A 29 13.49 7.27 -3.47
CA PRO A 29 13.92 6.53 -2.29
C PRO A 29 13.44 7.21 -1.00
N ASN A 30 13.05 6.42 -0.01
CA ASN A 30 12.72 6.93 1.32
C ASN A 30 13.97 7.38 2.10
N SER A 31 13.76 8.00 3.27
CA SER A 31 14.83 8.42 4.18
C SER A 31 15.80 7.30 4.58
N GLU A 32 15.41 6.03 4.46
CA GLU A 32 16.24 4.86 4.74
C GLU A 32 16.98 4.31 3.50
N GLY A 33 16.84 4.95 2.34
CA GLY A 33 17.50 4.58 1.09
C GLY A 33 16.81 3.46 0.30
N ALA A 34 15.65 2.97 0.77
CA ALA A 34 14.87 1.97 0.07
C ALA A 34 13.87 2.62 -0.90
N ARG A 35 13.54 1.94 -2.00
CA ARG A 35 12.55 2.41 -2.99
C ARG A 35 11.10 2.12 -2.60
N THR A 36 10.91 1.35 -1.54
CA THR A 36 9.61 1.01 -0.97
C THR A 36 9.66 1.20 0.54
N THR A 37 8.55 1.65 1.10
CA THR A 37 8.36 1.83 2.55
C THR A 37 7.36 0.78 3.03
N PRO A 38 7.70 -0.07 4.02
CA PRO A 38 6.73 -0.98 4.61
C PRO A 38 5.47 -0.24 5.08
N SER A 39 4.29 -0.79 4.80
CA SER A 39 2.99 -0.25 5.22
C SER A 39 2.70 -0.62 6.67
N VAL A 40 3.58 -0.16 7.57
CA VAL A 40 3.59 -0.50 8.99
C VAL A 40 3.64 0.78 9.81
N VAL A 41 2.77 0.88 10.80
CA VAL A 41 2.73 1.99 11.76
C VAL A 41 2.92 1.38 13.14
N ALA A 42 3.84 1.93 13.93
CA ALA A 42 4.03 1.53 15.32
C ALA A 42 4.09 2.75 16.23
N PHE A 43 3.58 2.60 17.44
CA PHE A 43 3.66 3.60 18.49
C PHE A 43 4.62 3.13 19.57
N SER A 44 5.59 3.96 19.92
CA SER A 44 6.47 3.71 21.05
C SER A 44 5.74 3.89 22.39
N LYS A 45 6.40 3.58 23.49
CA LYS A 45 5.84 3.74 24.85
C LYS A 45 5.63 5.20 25.26
N ASP A 46 6.40 6.10 24.67
CA ASP A 46 6.32 7.56 24.86
C ASP A 46 5.40 8.23 23.83
N GLY A 47 4.71 7.45 22.99
CA GLY A 47 3.73 7.96 22.02
C GLY A 47 4.33 8.47 20.71
N GLU A 48 5.64 8.27 20.50
CA GLU A 48 6.29 8.55 19.21
C GLU A 48 5.77 7.57 18.14
N ARG A 49 5.46 8.09 16.96
CA ARG A 49 5.02 7.29 15.81
C ARG A 49 6.21 6.93 14.95
N HIS A 50 6.40 5.64 14.75
CA HIS A 50 7.33 5.08 13.76
C HIS A 50 6.53 4.55 12.57
N ILE A 51 7.04 4.77 11.37
CA ILE A 51 6.40 4.33 10.12
C ILE A 51 7.46 3.68 9.23
N GLY A 52 7.10 2.60 8.54
CA GLY A 52 8.00 1.93 7.62
C GLY A 52 8.92 0.93 8.30
N ILE A 53 10.19 0.92 7.89
CA ILE A 53 11.14 -0.09 8.38
C ILE A 53 11.45 0.05 9.87
N THR A 54 11.39 1.26 10.42
CA THR A 54 11.57 1.51 11.85
C THR A 54 10.44 0.88 12.66
N ALA A 55 9.19 1.01 12.21
CA ALA A 55 8.03 0.33 12.80
C ALA A 55 8.14 -1.19 12.65
N LYS A 56 8.46 -1.68 11.46
CA LYS A 56 8.58 -3.12 11.18
C LYS A 56 9.63 -3.82 12.04
N ARG A 57 10.77 -3.17 12.32
CA ARG A 57 11.86 -3.75 13.12
C ARG A 57 11.48 -4.07 14.57
N GLN A 58 10.50 -3.36 15.11
CA GLN A 58 10.06 -3.54 16.50
C GLN A 58 8.74 -4.30 16.63
N ALA A 59 8.13 -4.72 15.52
CA ALA A 59 6.81 -5.35 15.50
C ALA A 59 6.72 -6.57 16.43
N VAL A 60 7.76 -7.41 16.46
CA VAL A 60 7.85 -8.61 17.32
C VAL A 60 7.81 -8.24 18.82
N THR A 61 8.53 -7.19 19.22
CA THR A 61 8.63 -6.78 20.63
C THR A 61 7.58 -5.77 21.07
N ASN A 62 6.77 -5.27 20.12
CA ASN A 62 5.83 -4.17 20.29
C ASN A 62 4.55 -4.43 19.48
N SER A 63 4.11 -5.69 19.44
CA SER A 63 2.98 -6.17 18.60
C SER A 63 1.70 -5.40 18.89
N ASP A 64 1.37 -5.20 20.17
CA ASP A 64 0.13 -4.56 20.62
C ASP A 64 0.00 -3.09 20.21
N ARG A 65 1.12 -2.47 19.78
CA ARG A 65 1.18 -1.08 19.33
C ARG A 65 1.63 -0.96 17.88
N THR A 66 1.67 -2.06 17.14
CA THR A 66 2.12 -2.11 15.76
C THR A 66 0.99 -2.59 14.86
N THR A 67 0.58 -1.73 13.94
CA THR A 67 -0.44 -2.02 12.93
C THR A 67 0.22 -2.35 11.61
N MET A 68 -0.10 -3.52 11.07
CA MET A 68 0.29 -4.01 9.74
C MET A 68 -0.96 -4.30 8.90
N SER A 69 -0.80 -4.41 7.59
CA SER A 69 -1.85 -4.81 6.64
C SER A 69 -3.17 -4.02 6.73
N VAL A 70 -3.12 -2.78 7.23
CA VAL A 70 -4.31 -1.93 7.47
C VAL A 70 -5.13 -1.67 6.21
N LYS A 71 -4.53 -1.83 5.03
CA LYS A 71 -5.24 -1.73 3.75
C LYS A 71 -6.39 -2.74 3.61
N ARG A 72 -6.28 -3.93 4.23
CA ARG A 72 -7.35 -4.96 4.25
C ARG A 72 -8.61 -4.47 4.99
N GLU A 73 -8.46 -3.49 5.87
CA GLU A 73 -9.54 -2.94 6.70
C GLU A 73 -10.13 -1.63 6.15
N MET A 74 -9.60 -1.11 5.05
CA MET A 74 -10.12 0.11 4.43
C MET A 74 -11.59 -0.04 4.08
N GLY A 75 -12.38 1.00 4.38
CA GLY A 75 -13.83 1.02 4.09
C GLY A 75 -14.69 0.17 5.02
N THR A 76 -14.12 -0.41 6.08
CA THR A 76 -14.84 -1.12 7.14
C THR A 76 -15.05 -0.22 8.38
N ASP A 77 -15.67 -0.76 9.43
CA ASP A 77 -15.81 -0.16 10.76
C ASP A 77 -14.68 -0.55 11.73
N TRP A 78 -13.63 -1.21 11.23
CA TRP A 78 -12.46 -1.57 12.03
C TRP A 78 -11.82 -0.33 12.67
N SER A 79 -11.27 -0.53 13.86
CA SER A 79 -10.41 0.45 14.54
C SER A 79 -9.41 -0.29 15.42
N THR A 80 -8.26 0.32 15.67
CA THR A 80 -7.31 -0.15 16.68
C THR A 80 -7.15 0.89 17.78
N ASP A 81 -7.10 0.44 19.03
CA ASP A 81 -6.85 1.30 20.19
C ASP A 81 -5.37 1.26 20.55
N VAL A 82 -4.75 2.44 20.67
CA VAL A 82 -3.39 2.59 21.17
C VAL A 82 -3.44 3.57 22.34
N ASP A 83 -3.20 3.05 23.55
CA ASP A 83 -3.21 3.81 24.80
C ASP A 83 -4.50 4.64 25.03
N GLY A 84 -5.67 4.08 24.69
CA GLY A 84 -6.96 4.74 24.86
C GLY A 84 -7.33 5.71 23.73
N THR A 85 -6.52 5.75 22.66
CA THR A 85 -6.85 6.48 21.43
C THR A 85 -7.22 5.50 20.33
N SER A 86 -8.46 5.58 19.86
CA SER A 86 -8.95 4.77 18.74
C SER A 86 -8.54 5.40 17.41
N TYR A 87 -7.96 4.59 16.53
CA TYR A 87 -7.52 4.96 15.19
C TYR A 87 -8.22 4.13 14.12
N THR A 88 -8.70 4.82 13.10
CA THR A 88 -9.35 4.24 11.91
C THR A 88 -8.32 3.76 10.88
N PRO A 89 -8.71 2.89 9.91
CA PRO A 89 -7.85 2.49 8.80
C PRO A 89 -7.34 3.68 7.99
N GLN A 90 -8.16 4.71 7.84
CA GLN A 90 -7.86 5.94 7.12
C GLN A 90 -6.77 6.74 7.84
N GLU A 91 -6.82 6.84 9.16
CA GLU A 91 -5.80 7.54 9.96
C GLU A 91 -4.46 6.78 9.94
N MET A 92 -4.49 5.46 10.11
CA MET A 92 -3.30 4.62 10.00
C MET A 92 -2.66 4.71 8.61
N SER A 93 -3.46 4.62 7.56
CA SER A 93 -3.01 4.81 6.18
C SER A 93 -2.49 6.23 5.95
N ALA A 94 -3.09 7.25 6.57
CA ALA A 94 -2.63 8.62 6.47
C ALA A 94 -1.23 8.81 7.06
N PHE A 95 -0.84 8.09 8.12
CA PHE A 95 0.53 8.14 8.64
C PHE A 95 1.55 7.57 7.66
N ILE A 96 1.19 6.52 6.93
CA ILE A 96 2.01 5.98 5.83
C ILE A 96 2.15 7.01 4.71
N LEU A 97 1.03 7.62 4.29
CA LEU A 97 1.02 8.67 3.26
C LEU A 97 1.82 9.91 3.69
N GLN A 98 1.78 10.30 4.97
CA GLN A 98 2.57 11.39 5.52
C GLN A 98 4.08 11.11 5.42
N LYS A 99 4.52 9.88 5.71
CA LYS A 99 5.93 9.50 5.52
C LYS A 99 6.34 9.58 4.05
N LEU A 100 5.53 9.03 3.13
CA LEU A 100 5.82 9.09 1.68
C LEU A 100 5.86 10.53 1.16
N LYS A 101 4.94 11.39 1.64
CA LYS A 101 4.94 12.82 1.35
C LYS A 101 6.24 13.47 1.85
N ALA A 102 6.63 13.24 3.10
CA ALA A 102 7.84 13.82 3.67
C ALA A 102 9.11 13.38 2.93
N ASP A 103 9.19 12.09 2.57
CA ASP A 103 10.30 11.54 1.76
C ASP A 103 10.36 12.21 0.37
N ALA A 104 9.19 12.42 -0.27
CA ALA A 104 9.11 13.13 -1.54
C ALA A 104 9.47 14.62 -1.44
N GLU A 105 9.04 15.30 -0.38
CA GLU A 105 9.38 16.71 -0.11
C GLU A 105 10.88 16.90 0.11
N ALA A 106 11.51 15.99 0.87
CA ALA A 106 12.95 16.00 1.10
C ALA A 106 13.74 15.78 -0.19
N TYR A 107 13.29 14.85 -1.04
CA TYR A 107 13.92 14.58 -2.33
C TYR A 107 13.76 15.75 -3.32
N LEU A 108 12.57 16.36 -3.38
CA LEU A 108 12.24 17.41 -4.35
C LEU A 108 12.60 18.83 -3.89
N GLY A 109 12.92 19.02 -2.61
CA GLY A 109 13.27 20.32 -2.01
C GLY A 109 12.12 21.32 -1.97
N LYS A 110 10.86 20.85 -1.98
CA LYS A 110 9.65 21.69 -2.03
C LYS A 110 8.45 20.97 -1.42
N GLU A 111 7.50 21.75 -0.93
CA GLU A 111 6.24 21.23 -0.37
C GLU A 111 5.40 20.51 -1.44
N ILE A 112 4.79 19.39 -1.03
CA ILE A 112 3.91 18.57 -1.86
C ILE A 112 2.51 18.57 -1.28
N THR A 113 1.56 19.09 -2.05
CA THR A 113 0.15 19.15 -1.62
C THR A 113 -0.79 18.34 -2.48
N LYS A 114 -0.32 17.70 -3.56
CA LYS A 114 -1.17 17.01 -4.54
C LYS A 114 -0.65 15.61 -4.85
N ALA A 115 -1.56 14.64 -4.90
CA ALA A 115 -1.20 13.26 -5.22
C ALA A 115 -2.25 12.55 -6.09
N VAL A 116 -1.79 11.57 -6.84
CA VAL A 116 -2.59 10.47 -7.37
C VAL A 116 -2.28 9.25 -6.52
N ILE A 117 -3.30 8.54 -6.02
CA ILE A 117 -3.13 7.39 -5.12
C ILE A 117 -3.74 6.15 -5.78
N THR A 118 -3.04 5.02 -5.72
CA THR A 118 -3.54 3.74 -6.24
C THR A 118 -4.57 3.09 -5.31
N CYS A 119 -5.43 2.24 -5.86
CA CYS A 119 -6.20 1.26 -5.10
C CYS A 119 -6.45 0.00 -5.95
N PRO A 120 -6.80 -1.12 -5.33
CA PRO A 120 -7.21 -2.33 -6.05
C PRO A 120 -8.37 -2.04 -7.01
N ALA A 121 -8.40 -2.73 -8.15
CA ALA A 121 -9.47 -2.53 -9.12
C ALA A 121 -10.84 -2.93 -8.54
N TYR A 122 -10.85 -3.98 -7.73
CA TYR A 122 -12.05 -4.53 -7.08
C TYR A 122 -12.48 -3.80 -5.80
N PHE A 123 -11.87 -2.66 -5.47
CA PHE A 123 -12.33 -1.82 -4.36
C PHE A 123 -13.71 -1.21 -4.63
N THR A 124 -14.57 -1.32 -3.62
CA THR A 124 -15.89 -0.68 -3.58
C THR A 124 -15.79 0.84 -3.44
N ASP A 125 -16.90 1.55 -3.68
CA ASP A 125 -16.98 3.00 -3.49
C ASP A 125 -16.60 3.45 -2.06
N ALA A 126 -16.98 2.65 -1.05
CA ALA A 126 -16.63 2.93 0.35
C ALA A 126 -15.11 2.86 0.57
N GLN A 127 -14.44 1.85 0.02
CA GLN A 127 -12.99 1.66 0.14
C GLN A 127 -12.21 2.73 -0.64
N ARG A 128 -12.69 3.10 -1.84
CA ARG A 128 -12.13 4.21 -2.63
C ARG A 128 -12.25 5.54 -1.90
N LYS A 129 -13.41 5.80 -1.29
CA LYS A 129 -13.64 6.99 -0.47
C LYS A 129 -12.73 7.00 0.76
N ALA A 130 -12.61 5.89 1.47
CA ALA A 130 -11.71 5.76 2.61
C ALA A 130 -10.24 6.06 2.23
N THR A 131 -9.79 5.56 1.07
CA THR A 131 -8.44 5.84 0.55
C THR A 131 -8.24 7.32 0.23
N LYS A 132 -9.25 7.95 -0.38
CA LYS A 132 -9.26 9.40 -0.62
C LYS A 132 -9.23 10.21 0.68
N ASP A 133 -9.97 9.78 1.69
CA ASP A 133 -10.02 10.42 3.00
C ASP A 133 -8.67 10.28 3.74
N ALA A 134 -8.00 9.13 3.66
CA ALA A 134 -6.63 8.95 4.16
C ALA A 134 -5.66 9.96 3.53
N GLY A 135 -5.74 10.16 2.20
CA GLY A 135 -4.96 11.19 1.51
C GLY A 135 -5.25 12.60 2.03
N ARG A 136 -6.53 12.93 2.28
CA ARG A 136 -6.90 14.24 2.87
C ARG A 136 -6.32 14.41 4.28
N ILE A 137 -6.42 13.39 5.14
CA ILE A 137 -5.87 13.41 6.50
C ILE A 137 -4.34 13.57 6.46
N ALA A 138 -3.68 13.01 5.45
CA ALA A 138 -2.25 13.17 5.22
C ALA A 138 -1.83 14.56 4.69
N GLY A 139 -2.79 15.47 4.46
CA GLY A 139 -2.52 16.80 3.91
C GLY A 139 -2.24 16.78 2.41
N LEU A 140 -2.85 15.84 1.67
CA LEU A 140 -2.79 15.74 0.21
C LEU A 140 -4.16 16.01 -0.41
N GLU A 141 -4.20 16.90 -1.40
CA GLU A 141 -5.27 16.98 -2.38
C GLU A 141 -5.17 15.78 -3.32
N VAL A 142 -6.07 14.82 -3.14
CA VAL A 142 -6.14 13.61 -3.97
C VAL A 142 -6.82 13.95 -5.29
N LEU A 143 -6.01 14.15 -6.33
CA LEU A 143 -6.46 14.51 -7.67
C LEU A 143 -7.19 13.37 -8.37
N ARG A 144 -6.72 12.14 -8.13
CA ARG A 144 -7.30 10.93 -8.70
C ARG A 144 -6.99 9.73 -7.81
N ILE A 145 -7.98 8.85 -7.66
CA ILE A 145 -7.76 7.46 -7.26
C ILE A 145 -7.68 6.65 -8.55
N ILE A 146 -6.57 5.96 -8.76
CA ILE A 146 -6.34 5.14 -9.96
C ILE A 146 -6.31 3.65 -9.57
N ASN A 147 -6.84 2.79 -10.44
CA ASN A 147 -6.75 1.35 -10.21
C ASN A 147 -5.30 0.89 -10.41
N GLU A 148 -4.81 0.04 -9.51
CA GLU A 148 -3.50 -0.60 -9.58
C GLU A 148 -3.18 -1.22 -10.96
N PRO A 149 -4.05 -2.08 -11.53
CA PRO A 149 -3.76 -2.65 -12.84
C PRO A 149 -3.74 -1.59 -13.97
N THR A 150 -4.50 -0.51 -13.84
CA THR A 150 -4.44 0.62 -14.79
C THR A 150 -3.13 1.39 -14.65
N ALA A 151 -2.66 1.61 -13.42
CA ALA A 151 -1.36 2.26 -13.18
C ALA A 151 -0.20 1.41 -13.71
N ALA A 152 -0.26 0.09 -13.50
CA ALA A 152 0.71 -0.86 -14.06
C ALA A 152 0.70 -0.85 -15.60
N ALA A 153 -0.50 -0.85 -16.20
CA ALA A 153 -0.66 -0.77 -17.65
C ALA A 153 -0.14 0.56 -18.22
N LEU A 154 -0.34 1.69 -17.53
CA LEU A 154 0.27 2.99 -17.90
C LEU A 154 1.79 2.89 -17.87
N ALA A 155 2.37 2.39 -16.78
CA ALA A 155 3.82 2.23 -16.65
C ALA A 155 4.42 1.34 -17.76
N TYR A 156 3.71 0.26 -18.13
CA TYR A 156 4.10 -0.62 -19.23
C TYR A 156 3.94 0.03 -20.62
N GLY A 157 2.83 0.73 -20.84
CA GLY A 157 2.40 1.24 -22.15
C GLY A 157 3.08 2.53 -22.61
N VAL A 158 3.72 3.30 -21.71
CA VAL A 158 4.34 4.61 -22.03
C VAL A 158 5.31 4.56 -23.23
N ASN A 159 5.99 3.43 -23.45
CA ASN A 159 6.96 3.27 -24.54
C ASN A 159 6.49 2.27 -25.62
N LYS A 160 5.18 2.03 -25.74
CA LYS A 160 4.61 1.05 -26.68
C LYS A 160 3.85 1.77 -27.79
N GLU A 161 4.19 1.45 -29.02
CA GLU A 161 3.59 2.06 -30.23
C GLU A 161 2.49 1.19 -30.83
N GLU A 162 2.44 -0.10 -30.48
CA GLU A 162 1.48 -1.06 -31.02
C GLU A 162 0.26 -1.24 -30.09
N ASP A 163 -0.90 -1.33 -30.73
CA ASP A 163 -2.14 -1.74 -30.06
C ASP A 163 -1.99 -3.17 -29.54
N GLN A 164 -2.36 -3.39 -28.29
CA GLN A 164 -2.21 -4.69 -27.65
C GLN A 164 -3.23 -4.92 -26.55
N THR A 165 -3.67 -6.18 -26.45
CA THR A 165 -4.42 -6.67 -25.30
C THR A 165 -3.45 -7.28 -24.31
N ILE A 166 -3.48 -6.80 -23.07
CA ILE A 166 -2.65 -7.30 -21.97
C ILE A 166 -3.49 -7.88 -20.84
N LEU A 167 -2.92 -8.82 -20.11
CA LEU A 167 -3.42 -9.28 -18.83
C LEU A 167 -2.49 -8.74 -17.74
N VAL A 168 -3.03 -7.95 -16.82
CA VAL A 168 -2.35 -7.60 -15.57
C VAL A 168 -2.82 -8.56 -14.50
N TYR A 169 -1.88 -9.36 -13.98
CA TYR A 169 -2.06 -10.24 -12.84
C TYR A 169 -1.28 -9.65 -11.68
N ASP A 170 -1.99 -9.16 -10.67
CA ASP A 170 -1.42 -8.49 -9.50
C ASP A 170 -1.77 -9.27 -8.23
N LEU A 171 -0.77 -9.92 -7.63
CA LEU A 171 -0.91 -10.66 -6.38
C LEU A 171 -0.01 -10.00 -5.33
N GLY A 172 -0.61 -9.10 -4.56
CA GLY A 172 0.06 -8.38 -3.49
C GLY A 172 0.06 -9.16 -2.17
N GLY A 173 0.43 -8.49 -1.07
CA GLY A 173 0.35 -9.09 0.26
C GLY A 173 -1.09 -9.21 0.80
N GLY A 174 -2.00 -8.32 0.35
CA GLY A 174 -3.37 -8.27 0.85
C GLY A 174 -4.46 -8.65 -0.12
N THR A 175 -4.19 -8.46 -1.40
CA THR A 175 -5.19 -8.35 -2.44
C THR A 175 -4.68 -9.00 -3.71
N PHE A 176 -5.62 -9.59 -4.44
CA PHE A 176 -5.40 -10.16 -5.74
C PHE A 176 -6.31 -9.44 -6.74
N ASP A 177 -5.73 -8.89 -7.81
CA ASP A 177 -6.46 -8.31 -8.93
C ASP A 177 -6.01 -8.97 -10.23
N VAL A 178 -6.98 -9.18 -11.13
CA VAL A 178 -6.72 -9.58 -12.49
C VAL A 178 -7.53 -8.72 -13.45
N SER A 179 -6.86 -8.12 -14.42
CA SER A 179 -7.49 -7.22 -15.38
C SER A 179 -7.02 -7.52 -16.80
N VAL A 180 -7.98 -7.59 -17.73
CA VAL A 180 -7.69 -7.59 -19.17
C VAL A 180 -7.87 -6.16 -19.67
N LEU A 181 -6.82 -5.60 -20.25
CA LEU A 181 -6.81 -4.22 -20.75
C LEU A 181 -6.41 -4.20 -22.21
N GLU A 182 -6.97 -3.28 -22.97
CA GLU A 182 -6.47 -2.89 -24.27
C GLU A 182 -5.70 -1.57 -24.15
N ILE A 183 -4.51 -1.55 -24.70
CA ILE A 183 -3.69 -0.35 -24.84
C ILE A 183 -3.65 -0.03 -26.33
N TYR A 184 -4.01 1.19 -26.71
CA TYR A 184 -3.98 1.65 -28.10
C TYR A 184 -3.62 3.14 -28.18
N GLN A 185 -3.17 3.60 -29.34
CA GLN A 185 -2.73 4.99 -29.53
C GLN A 185 -3.86 5.89 -30.08
N VAL A 186 -4.11 7.03 -29.44
CA VAL A 186 -4.99 8.09 -29.97
C VAL A 186 -4.23 9.40 -29.94
N ASP A 187 -4.07 10.04 -31.10
CA ASP A 187 -3.33 11.30 -31.27
C ASP A 187 -1.90 11.26 -30.68
N GLY A 188 -1.24 10.10 -30.76
CA GLY A 188 0.10 9.88 -30.22
C GLY A 188 0.16 9.78 -28.69
N GLN A 189 -0.99 9.57 -28.04
CA GLN A 189 -1.09 9.32 -26.60
C GLN A 189 -1.66 7.93 -26.32
N PRO A 190 -1.06 7.15 -25.41
CA PRO A 190 -1.58 5.84 -25.04
C PRO A 190 -2.92 5.99 -24.31
N GLN A 191 -3.95 5.35 -24.85
CA GLN A 191 -5.24 5.14 -24.21
C GLN A 191 -5.30 3.74 -23.63
N ILE A 192 -6.00 3.60 -22.50
CA ILE A 192 -6.17 2.32 -21.82
C ILE A 192 -7.66 2.09 -21.60
N GLU A 193 -8.16 0.99 -22.12
CA GLU A 193 -9.52 0.51 -21.89
C GLU A 193 -9.48 -0.77 -21.06
N VAL A 194 -10.16 -0.77 -19.91
CA VAL A 194 -10.33 -1.97 -19.09
C VAL A 194 -11.48 -2.78 -19.69
N LYS A 195 -11.19 -3.95 -20.26
CA LYS A 195 -12.20 -4.83 -20.88
C LYS A 195 -12.91 -5.69 -19.84
N ALA A 196 -12.16 -6.18 -18.86
CA ALA A 196 -12.68 -6.95 -17.73
C ALA A 196 -11.75 -6.83 -16.53
N THR A 197 -12.33 -6.85 -15.34
CA THR A 197 -11.59 -6.91 -14.07
C THR A 197 -12.28 -7.90 -13.14
N SER A 198 -11.47 -8.66 -12.40
CA SER A 198 -11.90 -9.52 -11.31
C SER A 198 -10.79 -9.54 -10.25
N GLY A 199 -11.03 -10.19 -9.11
CA GLY A 199 -10.07 -10.20 -8.01
C GLY A 199 -10.68 -10.67 -6.71
N ASP A 200 -9.87 -10.62 -5.66
CA ASP A 200 -10.24 -10.89 -4.28
C ASP A 200 -9.49 -9.92 -3.35
N ASN A 201 -10.26 -9.15 -2.57
CA ASN A 201 -9.73 -8.15 -1.64
C ASN A 201 -9.15 -8.76 -0.34
N ARG A 202 -9.20 -10.09 -0.18
CA ARG A 202 -8.68 -10.84 0.97
C ARG A 202 -7.92 -12.10 0.54
N LEU A 203 -7.13 -11.97 -0.53
CA LEU A 203 -6.22 -12.98 -1.01
C LEU A 203 -4.87 -12.34 -1.36
N GLY A 204 -3.80 -12.77 -0.71
CA GLY A 204 -2.46 -12.26 -0.95
C GLY A 204 -1.42 -12.94 -0.07
N GLY A 205 -0.19 -12.45 -0.13
CA GLY A 205 0.96 -12.98 0.62
C GLY A 205 0.72 -13.20 2.11
N ASP A 206 -0.07 -12.36 2.80
CA ASP A 206 -0.37 -12.56 4.22
C ASP A 206 -1.10 -13.91 4.46
N ASP A 207 -1.94 -14.36 3.52
CA ASP A 207 -2.65 -15.64 3.62
C ASP A 207 -1.71 -16.83 3.34
N PHE A 208 -0.64 -16.62 2.57
CA PHE A 208 0.40 -17.63 2.34
C PHE A 208 1.29 -17.77 3.57
N ASP A 209 1.62 -16.64 4.20
CA ASP A 209 2.37 -16.60 5.45
C ASP A 209 1.58 -17.32 6.55
N GLU A 210 0.27 -17.07 6.68
CA GLU A 210 -0.60 -17.76 7.66
C GLU A 210 -0.57 -19.29 7.48
N VAL A 211 -0.71 -19.80 6.25
CA VAL A 211 -0.66 -21.24 5.97
C VAL A 211 0.68 -21.86 6.37
N ILE A 212 1.78 -21.14 6.19
CA ILE A 212 3.12 -21.60 6.61
C ILE A 212 3.25 -21.56 8.13
N ILE A 213 2.74 -20.51 8.79
CA ILE A 213 2.73 -20.37 10.25
C ILE A 213 1.95 -21.53 10.88
N ASP A 214 0.73 -21.79 10.40
CA ASP A 214 -0.11 -22.90 10.86
C ASP A 214 0.62 -24.23 10.76
N TRP A 215 1.26 -24.49 9.61
CA TRP A 215 2.04 -25.70 9.40
C TRP A 215 3.24 -25.81 10.39
N ILE A 216 3.98 -24.72 10.61
CA ILE A 216 5.10 -24.69 11.57
C ILE A 216 4.61 -24.96 12.99
N VAL A 217 3.51 -24.32 13.41
CA VAL A 217 2.93 -24.51 14.75
C VAL A 217 2.47 -25.95 14.95
N GLU A 218 1.82 -26.55 13.95
CA GLU A 218 1.41 -27.94 13.98
C GLU A 218 2.59 -28.91 14.10
N GLU A 219 3.63 -28.73 13.28
CA GLU A 219 4.82 -29.60 13.31
C GLU A 219 5.61 -29.44 14.62
N TYR A 220 5.75 -28.21 15.12
CA TYR A 220 6.40 -27.95 16.41
C TYR A 220 5.65 -28.63 17.56
N LYS A 221 4.32 -28.59 17.54
CA LYS A 221 3.48 -29.28 18.53
C LYS A 221 3.60 -30.79 18.43
N LYS A 222 3.70 -31.36 17.23
CA LYS A 222 3.91 -32.81 17.03
C LYS A 222 5.26 -33.26 17.58
N ASP A 223 6.32 -32.48 17.38
CA ASP A 223 7.68 -32.83 17.80
C ASP A 223 7.92 -32.61 19.30
N THR A 224 7.42 -31.49 19.85
CA THR A 224 7.74 -31.07 21.22
C THR A 224 6.61 -31.29 22.23
N GLY A 225 5.37 -31.45 21.76
CA GLY A 225 4.15 -31.45 22.57
C GLY A 225 3.70 -30.07 23.05
N ILE A 226 4.40 -28.99 22.67
CA ILE A 226 4.10 -27.61 23.08
C ILE A 226 3.28 -26.91 22.00
N ASP A 227 2.20 -26.24 22.39
CA ASP A 227 1.36 -25.44 21.50
C ASP A 227 1.76 -23.96 21.56
N LEU A 228 2.27 -23.43 20.45
CA LEU A 228 2.71 -22.03 20.35
C LEU A 228 1.58 -21.05 20.00
N SER A 229 0.41 -21.53 19.57
CA SER A 229 -0.67 -20.68 19.05
C SER A 229 -1.20 -19.66 20.07
N SER A 230 -1.02 -19.91 21.37
CA SER A 230 -1.40 -19.00 22.44
C SER A 230 -0.30 -18.03 22.88
N ASP A 231 0.93 -18.19 22.41
CA ASP A 231 2.06 -17.34 22.76
C ASP A 231 2.19 -16.21 21.73
N ALA A 232 1.68 -15.03 22.08
CA ALA A 232 1.68 -13.87 21.20
C ALA A 232 3.09 -13.45 20.74
N GLN A 233 4.12 -13.69 21.56
CA GLN A 233 5.50 -13.37 21.18
C GLN A 233 6.09 -14.44 20.25
N ALA A 234 5.67 -15.70 20.38
CA ALA A 234 6.07 -16.75 19.44
C ALA A 234 5.37 -16.61 18.08
N MET A 235 4.14 -16.06 18.07
CA MET A 235 3.32 -15.88 16.87
C MET A 235 3.58 -14.58 16.11
N SER A 236 4.37 -13.66 16.67
CA SER A 236 4.71 -12.36 16.06
C SER A 236 5.95 -12.40 15.17
#